data_AF-A0A9D7FSG7-F1
#
_entry.id   AF-A0A9D7FSG7-F1
#
_cell.length_a   1.000
_cell.length_b   1.000
_cell.length_c   1.000
_cell.angle_alpha   90.00
_cell.angle_beta   90.00
_cell.angle_gamma   90.00
#
_symmetry.space_group_name_H-M   'P 1'
#
loop_
_entity.id
_entity.type
_entity.pdbx_description
1 polymer ?
#
loop_
_entity_poly.entity_id
_entity_poly.type
_entity_poly.pdbx_seq_one_letter_code
_entity_poly.pdbx_strand_id
1 'polypeptide(L)'
;MAAGKPRLYEKEFPFTPAKNPATLACAFQPGAATLVNLAPDAGNQFNLLYSLVTIDPDGTHPHLKDWIRAWIRPSGDVRRFLESYSQLGGTHHLALVPGDWRTSLGAFARILGFTPCEIG
;
A
#
# COMPACT_ATOMS: atom_id res chain seq x y z
N MET A 1 -3.93 9.41 4.73
CA MET A 1 -4.96 10.37 5.19
C MET A 1 -6.07 10.44 4.16
N ALA A 2 -7.32 10.64 4.57
CA ALA A 2 -8.46 10.74 3.64
C ALA A 2 -8.49 12.12 2.96
N ALA A 3 -8.84 12.16 1.67
CA ALA A 3 -8.92 13.41 0.88
C ALA A 3 -10.11 14.30 1.25
N GLY A 4 -11.09 13.76 1.98
CA GLY A 4 -12.29 14.46 2.41
C GLY A 4 -13.03 13.66 3.48
N LYS A 5 -14.21 14.14 3.87
CA LYS A 5 -15.06 13.46 4.87
C LYS A 5 -15.41 12.04 4.39
N PRO A 6 -15.01 10.98 5.13
CA PRO A 6 -15.37 9.62 4.75
C PRO A 6 -16.88 9.40 4.79
N ARG A 7 -17.39 8.59 3.86
CA ARG A 7 -18.78 8.16 3.83
C ARG A 7 -18.92 6.87 4.66
N LEU A 8 -19.77 6.88 5.67
CA LEU A 8 -20.18 5.68 6.40
C LEU A 8 -21.40 5.07 5.72
N TYR A 9 -21.40 3.77 5.48
CA TYR A 9 -22.53 3.05 4.90
C TYR A 9 -22.53 1.58 5.29
N GLU A 10 -23.67 0.91 5.15
CA GLU A 10 -23.77 -0.54 5.28
C GLU A 10 -23.32 -1.21 3.98
N LYS A 11 -22.33 -2.10 4.06
CA LYS A 11 -21.79 -2.81 2.90
C LYS A 11 -22.31 -4.23 2.85
N GLU A 12 -22.77 -4.65 1.68
CA GLU A 12 -23.11 -6.04 1.42
C GLU A 12 -21.87 -6.94 1.63
N PHE A 13 -22.00 -7.97 2.46
CA PHE A 13 -20.90 -8.87 2.82
C PHE A 13 -21.26 -10.35 2.61
N PRO A 14 -21.17 -10.85 1.37
CA PRO A 14 -21.64 -12.19 1.02
C PRO A 14 -20.62 -13.31 1.30
N PHE A 15 -19.50 -13.02 1.97
CA PHE A 15 -18.39 -13.97 2.11
C PHE A 15 -18.55 -14.97 3.27
N THR A 16 -19.42 -14.65 4.25
CA THR A 16 -19.70 -15.50 5.43
C THR A 16 -21.14 -15.30 5.88
N PRO A 17 -21.68 -16.09 6.84
CA PRO A 17 -23.01 -15.86 7.42
C PRO A 17 -23.15 -14.60 8.29
N ALA A 18 -22.10 -13.79 8.43
CA ALA A 18 -22.15 -12.53 9.17
C ALA A 18 -23.13 -11.53 8.54
N LYS A 19 -23.64 -10.60 9.35
CA LYS A 19 -24.45 -9.48 8.85
C LYS A 19 -23.58 -8.48 8.10
N ASN A 20 -24.22 -7.66 7.27
CA ASN A 20 -23.58 -6.54 6.60
C ASN A 20 -22.90 -5.60 7.62
N PRO A 21 -21.59 -5.29 7.47
CA PRO A 21 -20.90 -4.38 8.36
C PRO A 21 -21.17 -2.91 7.97
N ALA A 22 -21.07 -2.03 8.97
CA ALA A 22 -20.85 -0.61 8.72
C ALA A 22 -19.40 -0.39 8.29
N THR A 23 -19.16 0.26 7.15
CA THR A 23 -17.83 0.52 6.61
C THR A 23 -17.66 1.96 6.15
N LEU A 24 -16.41 2.39 6.04
CA LEU A 24 -16.04 3.69 5.47
C LEU A 24 -15.64 3.55 4.00
N ALA A 25 -15.94 4.58 3.22
CA ALA A 25 -15.40 4.79 1.89
C ALA A 25 -14.81 6.20 1.76
N CYS A 26 -13.60 6.29 1.21
CA CYS A 26 -12.92 7.54 0.91
C CYS A 26 -11.74 7.32 -0.05
N ALA A 27 -11.37 8.38 -0.77
CA ALA A 27 -10.10 8.43 -1.47
C ALA A 27 -8.97 8.85 -0.52
N PHE A 28 -7.76 8.39 -0.79
CA PHE A 28 -6.55 8.91 -0.16
C PHE A 28 -6.22 10.32 -0.65
N GLN A 29 -5.63 11.12 0.24
CA GLN A 29 -5.05 12.42 -0.11
C GLN A 29 -3.93 12.23 -1.14
N PRO A 30 -3.93 12.96 -2.27
CA PRO A 30 -2.85 12.92 -3.24
C PRO A 30 -1.52 13.43 -2.68
N GLY A 31 -0.42 12.95 -3.23
CA GLY A 31 0.94 13.38 -2.84
C GLY A 31 1.93 12.22 -2.74
N ALA A 32 3.15 12.53 -2.33
CA ALA A 32 4.20 11.52 -2.12
C ALA A 32 3.81 10.56 -0.99
N ALA A 33 4.13 9.28 -1.18
CA ALA A 33 3.98 8.25 -0.19
C ALA A 33 5.07 7.18 -0.35
N THR A 34 5.33 6.45 0.73
CA THR A 34 6.18 5.26 0.70
C THR A 34 5.30 4.04 0.76
N LEU A 35 5.35 3.20 -0.27
CA LEU A 35 4.73 1.89 -0.28
C LEU A 35 5.68 0.91 0.43
N VAL A 36 5.18 0.12 1.37
CA VAL A 36 5.98 -0.76 2.23
C VAL A 36 5.39 -2.16 2.28
N ASN A 37 6.24 -3.18 2.17
CA ASN A 37 5.90 -4.58 2.35
C ASN A 37 6.92 -5.26 3.28
N LEU A 38 6.45 -6.11 4.18
CA LEU A 38 7.29 -7.04 4.93
C LEU A 38 7.09 -8.43 4.33
N ALA A 39 8.11 -8.93 3.63
CA ALA A 39 8.07 -10.19 2.92
C ALA A 39 8.96 -11.23 3.64
N PRO A 40 8.49 -12.47 3.84
CA PRO A 40 9.35 -13.55 4.30
C PRO A 40 10.37 -13.92 3.21
N ASP A 41 11.60 -14.27 3.60
CA ASP A 41 12.61 -14.83 2.70
C ASP A 41 12.79 -16.35 2.89
N ALA A 42 13.53 -16.99 1.99
CA ALA A 42 13.80 -18.43 2.05
C ALA A 42 14.73 -18.85 3.22
N GLY A 43 15.40 -17.89 3.85
CA GLY A 43 16.35 -18.09 4.96
C GLY A 43 15.72 -17.96 6.35
N ASN A 44 14.38 -17.92 6.45
CA ASN A 44 13.66 -17.64 7.70
C ASN A 44 13.98 -16.23 8.26
N GLN A 45 14.19 -15.27 7.37
CA GLN A 45 14.33 -13.85 7.67
C GLN A 45 13.23 -13.06 6.97
N PHE A 46 13.29 -11.73 7.08
CA PHE A 46 12.36 -10.83 6.41
C PHE A 46 13.09 -9.80 5.56
N ASN A 47 12.53 -9.55 4.37
CA ASN A 47 12.85 -8.40 3.55
C ASN A 47 11.85 -7.28 3.86
N LEU A 48 12.35 -6.08 4.16
CA LEU A 48 11.53 -4.87 4.22
C LEU A 48 11.64 -4.15 2.88
N LEU A 49 10.66 -4.36 2.02
CA LEU A 49 10.56 -3.71 0.72
C LEU A 49 9.93 -2.33 0.92
N TYR A 50 10.52 -1.30 0.32
CA TYR A 50 9.95 0.04 0.35
C TYR A 50 10.24 0.82 -0.94
N SER A 51 9.27 1.63 -1.38
CA SER A 51 9.38 2.41 -2.62
C SER A 51 8.68 3.75 -2.51
N LEU A 52 9.28 4.79 -3.10
CA LEU A 52 8.62 6.07 -3.26
C LEU A 52 7.60 5.99 -4.40
N VAL A 53 6.35 6.27 -4.05
CA VAL A 53 5.23 6.34 -4.98
C VAL A 53 4.54 7.69 -4.87
N THR A 54 3.84 8.08 -5.92
CA THR A 54 2.91 9.21 -5.88
C THR A 54 1.49 8.68 -5.80
N ILE A 55 0.73 9.13 -4.81
CA ILE A 55 -0.72 8.98 -4.77
C ILE A 55 -1.32 10.03 -5.70
N ASP A 56 -2.02 9.56 -6.72
CA ASP A 56 -2.72 10.40 -7.69
C ASP A 56 -4.05 10.93 -7.15
N PRO A 57 -4.60 11.99 -7.79
CA PRO A 57 -6.00 12.35 -7.62
C PRO A 57 -6.93 11.13 -7.77
N ASP A 58 -8.06 11.20 -7.08
CA ASP A 58 -9.04 10.13 -7.11
C ASP A 58 -9.52 9.82 -8.54
N GLY A 59 -9.82 8.54 -8.76
CA GLY A 59 -10.33 8.06 -10.04
C GLY A 59 -11.81 8.33 -10.22
N THR A 60 -12.27 8.26 -11.47
CA THR A 60 -13.67 8.52 -11.83
C THR A 60 -14.55 7.26 -11.81
N HIS A 61 -13.98 6.07 -11.62
CA HIS A 61 -14.70 4.80 -11.74
C HIS A 61 -15.77 4.66 -10.64
N PRO A 62 -17.07 4.58 -11.01
CA PRO A 62 -18.17 4.69 -10.04
C PRO A 62 -18.17 3.55 -9.01
N HIS A 63 -17.85 2.32 -9.43
CA HIS A 63 -17.84 1.15 -8.53
C HIS A 63 -16.73 1.19 -7.46
N LEU A 64 -15.73 2.05 -7.61
CA LEU A 64 -14.66 2.18 -6.62
C LEU A 64 -15.01 3.19 -5.52
N LYS A 65 -16.06 4.01 -5.70
CA LYS A 65 -16.44 5.05 -4.73
C LYS A 65 -16.84 4.51 -3.36
N ASP A 66 -17.20 3.23 -3.31
CA ASP A 66 -17.60 2.51 -2.10
C ASP A 66 -16.42 1.84 -1.38
N TRP A 67 -15.19 2.13 -1.80
CA TRP A 67 -13.98 1.58 -1.21
C TRP A 67 -13.10 2.67 -0.64
N ILE A 68 -12.33 2.30 0.40
CA ILE A 68 -11.10 2.99 0.72
C ILE A 68 -10.12 2.72 -0.43
N ARG A 69 -9.67 3.77 -1.12
CA ARG A 69 -8.94 3.62 -2.39
C ARG A 69 -7.82 4.63 -2.54
N ALA A 70 -6.76 4.20 -3.21
CA ALA A 70 -5.66 5.04 -3.65
C ALA A 70 -5.25 4.59 -5.04
N TRP A 71 -4.91 5.55 -5.90
CA TRP A 71 -4.21 5.29 -7.15
C TRP A 71 -2.76 5.63 -6.94
N ILE A 72 -1.88 4.66 -7.11
CA ILE A 72 -0.45 4.86 -6.88
C ILE A 72 0.31 4.73 -8.19
N ARG A 73 1.27 5.62 -8.38
CA ARG A 73 2.23 5.56 -9.46
C ARG A 73 3.62 5.35 -8.86
N PRO A 74 4.32 4.24 -9.17
CA PRO A 74 5.71 4.11 -8.75
C PRO A 74 6.59 5.13 -9.45
N SER A 75 7.75 5.39 -8.86
CA SER A 75 8.82 6.09 -9.57
C SER A 75 9.29 5.18 -10.72
N GLY A 76 9.31 5.69 -11.96
CA GLY A 76 9.73 4.91 -13.13
C GLY A 76 8.66 4.05 -13.80
N ASP A 77 9.09 2.95 -14.44
CA ASP A 77 8.23 2.05 -15.21
C ASP A 77 7.53 1.02 -14.31
N VAL A 78 6.20 1.01 -14.33
CA VAL A 78 5.38 0.07 -13.55
C VAL A 78 5.73 -1.40 -13.82
N ARG A 79 6.17 -1.75 -15.03
CA ARG A 79 6.55 -3.13 -15.36
C ARG A 79 7.77 -3.58 -14.58
N ARG A 80 8.82 -2.74 -14.56
CA ARG A 80 10.04 -2.99 -13.81
C ARG A 80 9.79 -2.98 -12.31
N PHE A 81 8.99 -2.03 -11.85
CA PHE A 81 8.56 -1.97 -10.46
C PHE A 81 7.91 -3.28 -10.01
N LEU A 82 6.92 -3.78 -10.77
CA LEU A 82 6.22 -5.03 -10.44
C LEU A 82 7.12 -6.26 -10.55
N GLU A 83 8.04 -6.29 -11.52
CA GLU A 83 9.03 -7.36 -11.65
C GLU A 83 9.94 -7.42 -10.42
N SER A 84 10.58 -6.31 -10.04
CA SER A 84 11.43 -6.23 -8.86
C SER A 84 10.67 -6.54 -7.57
N TYR A 85 9.47 -6.00 -7.42
CA TYR A 85 8.59 -6.30 -6.27
C TYR A 85 8.32 -7.79 -6.13
N SER A 86 8.02 -8.46 -7.25
CA SER A 86 7.72 -9.90 -7.28
C SER A 86 8.96 -10.75 -7.00
N GLN A 87 10.10 -10.41 -7.59
CA GLN A 87 11.36 -11.13 -7.38
C GLN A 87 11.85 -11.07 -5.92
N LEU A 88 11.56 -9.97 -5.22
CA LEU A 88 11.90 -9.77 -3.82
C LEU A 88 10.91 -10.43 -2.84
N GLY A 89 9.88 -11.12 -3.36
CA GLY A 89 8.88 -11.84 -2.56
C GLY A 89 7.74 -10.96 -2.04
N GLY A 90 7.53 -9.78 -2.62
CA GLY A 90 6.48 -8.86 -2.20
C GLY A 90 5.09 -9.49 -2.16
N THR A 91 4.36 -9.28 -1.07
CA THR A 91 3.03 -9.89 -0.83
C THR A 91 1.87 -8.95 -1.19
N HIS A 92 0.63 -9.44 -1.19
CA HIS A 92 -0.53 -8.60 -1.54
C HIS A 92 -0.96 -7.63 -0.41
N HIS A 93 -0.56 -7.88 0.84
CA HIS A 93 -0.82 -6.99 1.97
C HIS A 93 0.30 -5.98 2.15
N LEU A 94 -0.04 -4.70 2.12
CA LEU A 94 0.89 -3.59 2.00
C LEU A 94 0.52 -2.46 2.95
N ALA A 95 1.49 -1.63 3.30
CA ALA A 95 1.27 -0.34 3.95
C ALA A 95 1.59 0.80 2.97
N LEU A 96 0.69 1.79 2.88
CA LEU A 96 0.90 3.02 2.13
C LEU A 96 1.04 4.18 3.12
N VAL A 97 2.27 4.67 3.29
CA VAL A 97 2.61 5.66 4.31
C VAL A 97 2.80 7.03 3.65
N PRO A 98 1.98 8.07 3.96
CA PRO A 98 2.15 9.40 3.37
C PRO A 98 3.53 10.00 3.69
N GLY A 99 4.21 10.55 2.68
CA GLY A 99 5.57 11.08 2.76
C GLY A 99 6.66 10.15 2.23
N ASP A 100 7.87 10.69 2.09
CA ASP A 100 9.08 9.92 1.77
C ASP A 100 9.76 9.48 3.07
N TRP A 101 9.70 8.18 3.36
CA TRP A 101 10.23 7.56 4.57
C TRP A 101 11.33 6.54 4.28
N ARG A 102 11.85 6.49 3.04
CA ARG A 102 12.78 5.44 2.61
C ARG A 102 14.04 5.38 3.48
N THR A 103 14.61 6.53 3.83
CA THR A 103 15.78 6.62 4.73
C THR A 103 15.47 6.03 6.11
N SER A 104 14.33 6.42 6.71
CA SER A 104 13.92 5.94 8.03
C SER A 104 13.59 4.45 8.02
N LEU A 105 12.92 3.96 6.98
CA LEU A 105 12.58 2.55 6.81
C LEU A 105 13.82 1.68 6.58
N GLY A 106 14.77 2.16 5.78
CA GLY A 106 16.06 1.49 5.60
C GLY A 106 16.85 1.39 6.91
N ALA A 107 16.83 2.44 7.76
CA ALA A 107 17.43 2.38 9.09
C ALA A 107 16.67 1.41 10.02
N PHE A 108 15.34 1.47 10.03
CA PHE A 108 14.47 0.60 10.81
C PHE A 108 14.68 -0.88 10.48
N ALA A 109 14.76 -1.23 9.20
CA ALA A 109 15.05 -2.59 8.75
C ALA A 109 16.35 -3.12 9.37
N ARG A 110 17.43 -2.34 9.28
CA ARG A 110 18.74 -2.73 9.83
C ARG A 110 18.72 -2.91 11.34
N ILE A 111 18.03 -2.03 12.07
CA ILE A 111 17.89 -2.12 13.54
C ILE A 111 17.18 -3.42 13.94
N LEU A 112 16.17 -3.84 13.16
CA LEU A 112 15.42 -5.06 13.41
C LEU A 112 16.03 -6.32 12.80
N GLY A 113 17.16 -6.22 12.09
CA GLY A 113 17.79 -7.34 11.41
C GLY A 113 17.05 -7.82 10.15
N PHE A 114 16.21 -6.97 9.56
CA PHE A 114 15.60 -7.23 8.25
C PHE A 114 16.52 -6.79 7.11
N THR A 115 16.38 -7.43 5.96
CA THR A 115 17.06 -6.98 4.74
C THR A 115 16.34 -5.76 4.17
N PRO A 116 16.97 -4.57 4.11
CA PRO A 116 16.36 -3.40 3.48
C PRO A 116 16.36 -3.56 1.95
N CYS A 117 15.18 -3.41 1.32
CA CYS A 117 15.02 -3.52 -0.12
C CYS A 117 14.32 -2.27 -0.67
N GLU A 118 15.09 -1.30 -1.15
CA GLU A 118 14.51 -0.15 -1.86
C GLU A 118 14.19 -0.53 -3.31
N ILE A 119 12.98 -0.21 -3.77
CA ILE A 119 12.53 -0.44 -5.15
C ILE A 119 12.28 0.91 -5.82
N GLY A 120 12.89 1.15 -6.98
CA GLY A 120 12.77 2.38 -7.76
C GLY A 120 13.27 2.22 -9.19
#